data_AF-M9PRA4-F1
#
_entry.id   AF-M9PRA4-F1
#
_cell.length_a   1.000
_cell.length_b   1.000
_cell.length_c   1.000
_cell.angle_alpha   90.00
_cell.angle_beta   90.00
_cell.angle_gamma   90.00
#
_symmetry.space_group_name_H-M   'P 1'
#
loop_
_entity.id
_entity.type
_entity.pdbx_description
1 polymer ?
#
loop_
_entity_poly.entity_id
_entity_poly.type
_entity_poly.pdbx_seq_one_letter_code
_entity_poly.pdbx_strand_id
1 'polypeptide(L)' 'MKKTLWLWGFTDSAETWNGRFAMIGFIAVIIIEVVTGQGLLYLIGVIS' A
#
# COMPACT_ATOMS: atom_id res chain seq x y z
N MET A 1 -31.31 -2.66 4.95
CA MET A 1 -30.34 -1.71 5.52
C MET A 1 -29.22 -2.52 6.20
N LYS A 2 -28.04 -2.66 5.57
CA LYS A 2 -26.89 -3.32 6.21
C LYS A 2 -26.34 -2.35 7.27
N LYS A 3 -26.49 -2.70 8.55
CA LYS A 3 -25.91 -1.93 9.65
C LYS A 3 -24.39 -1.97 9.50
N THR A 4 -23.76 -0.82 9.37
CA THR A 4 -22.31 -0.64 9.46
C THR A 4 -21.87 -0.85 10.91
N LEU A 5 -22.00 -2.08 11.43
CA LEU A 5 -21.23 -2.46 12.60
C LEU A 5 -19.80 -2.57 12.11
N TRP A 6 -18.93 -1.73 12.67
CA TRP A 6 -17.49 -1.80 12.46
C TRP A 6 -16.97 -3.06 13.16
N LEU A 7 -17.26 -4.20 12.52
CA LEU A 7 -16.82 -5.53 12.91
C LEU A 7 -15.35 -5.59 12.55
N TRP A 8 -14.50 -5.53 13.58
CA TRP A 8 -13.09 -5.82 13.43
C TRP A 8 -12.91 -7.26 12.93
N GLY A 9 -12.31 -7.43 11.75
CA GLY A 9 -12.12 -8.73 11.10
C GLY A 9 -11.85 -8.59 9.60
N PHE A 10 -11.71 -9.71 8.90
CA PHE A 10 -11.66 -9.78 7.43
C PHE A 10 -13.05 -9.43 6.85
N THR A 11 -13.39 -8.14 6.87
CA THR A 11 -14.61 -7.63 6.25
C THR A 11 -14.33 -7.17 4.83
N ASP A 12 -15.32 -7.32 3.95
CA ASP A 12 -15.28 -6.91 2.54
C ASP A 12 -14.83 -5.44 2.36
N SER A 13 -15.23 -4.58 3.32
CA SER A 13 -14.79 -3.19 3.37
C SER A 13 -13.30 -3.06 3.69
N ALA A 14 -12.78 -3.80 4.68
CA ALA A 14 -11.36 -3.77 5.03
C ALA A 14 -10.48 -4.27 3.88
N GLU A 15 -10.92 -5.29 3.15
CA GLU A 15 -10.20 -5.81 1.97
C GLU A 15 -10.12 -4.78 0.83
N THR A 16 -11.24 -4.10 0.54
CA THR A 16 -11.29 -3.03 -0.48
C THR A 16 -10.38 -1.85 -0.10
N TRP A 17 -10.39 -1.44 1.17
CA TRP A 17 -9.53 -0.35 1.65
C TRP A 17 -8.05 -0.75 1.62
N ASN A 18 -7.70 -1.96 2.07
CA ASN A 18 -6.32 -2.46 1.98
C ASN A 18 -5.83 -2.56 0.53
N GLY A 19 -6.67 -3.03 -0.40
CA GLY A 19 -6.33 -3.08 -1.82
C GLY A 19 -6.03 -1.69 -2.40
N ARG A 20 -6.80 -0.67 -2.03
CA ARG A 20 -6.55 0.72 -2.45
C ARG A 20 -5.24 1.28 -1.88
N PHE A 21 -4.98 1.04 -0.60
CA PHE A 21 -3.72 1.46 0.02
C PHE A 21 -2.51 0.76 -0.62
N ALA A 22 -2.64 -0.52 -0.99
CA ALA A 22 -1.59 -1.24 -1.70
C ALA A 22 -1.31 -0.65 -3.08
N MET A 23 -2.34 -0.30 -3.86
CA MET A 23 -2.16 0.35 -5.16
C MET A 23 -1.45 1.71 -5.03
N ILE A 24 -1.85 2.53 -4.05
CA ILE A 24 -1.20 3.82 -3.78
C ILE A 24 0.25 3.64 -3.34
N GLY A 25 0.51 2.70 -2.43
CA GLY A 25 1.86 2.38 -1.96
C GLY A 25 2.77 1.93 -3.10
N PHE A 26 2.26 1.10 -4.01
CA PHE A 26 3.01 0.65 -5.18
C PHE A 26 3.36 1.80 -6.13
N ILE A 27 2.41 2.69 -6.42
CA ILE A 27 2.66 3.87 -7.27
C ILE A 27 3.66 4.83 -6.59
N ALA A 28 3.50 5.07 -5.29
CA ALA A 28 4.41 5.92 -4.53
C ALA A 28 5.85 5.38 -4.58
N VAL A 29 6.03 4.07 -4.45
CA VAL A 29 7.33 3.42 -4.58
C VAL A 29 7.92 3.63 -5.97
N ILE A 30 7.17 3.39 -7.04
CA ILE A 30 7.64 3.61 -8.42
C ILE A 30 8.08 5.07 -8.62
N ILE A 31 7.31 6.03 -8.12
CA ILE A 31 7.66 7.45 -8.22
C ILE A 31 8.99 7.73 -7.51
N ILE A 32 9.19 7.18 -6.30
CA ILE A 32 10.43 7.37 -5.55
C ILE A 32 11.61 6.72 -6.29
N GLU A 33 11.43 5.55 -6.89
CA GLU A 33 12.45 4.89 -7.71
C GLU A 33 12.87 5.74 -8.90
N VAL A 34 11.90 6.34 -9.61
CA VAL A 34 12.17 7.20 -10.77
C VAL A 34 12.87 8.50 -10.36
N VAL A 35 12.46 9.11 -9.24
CA VAL A 35 13.07 10.37 -8.76
C VAL A 35 14.48 10.15 -8.22
N THR A 36 14.71 9.03 -7.53
CA THR A 36 15.99 8.73 -6.87
C THR A 36 16.98 8.05 -7.83
N GLY A 37 16.50 7.42 -8.90
CA GLY A 37 17.33 6.69 -9.87
C GLY A 37 18.02 5.44 -9.29
N GLN A 38 17.70 5.09 -8.04
CA GLN A 38 18.17 3.91 -7.34
C GLN A 38 16.95 3.05 -7.02
N GLY A 39 16.99 1.76 -7.39
CA GLY A 39 15.85 0.86 -7.23
C GLY A 39 15.39 0.74 -5.78
N LEU A 40 14.17 0.24 -5.58
CA LEU A 40 13.50 0.08 -4.28
C LEU A 40 14.43 -0.48 -3.19
N LEU A 41 15.27 -1.46 -3.55
CA LEU A 41 16.25 -2.12 -2.68
C LEU A 41 17.29 -1.18 -2.06
N TYR A 42 17.64 -0.09 -2.76
CA TYR A 42 18.53 0.94 -2.23
C TYR A 42 17.81 1.85 -1.23
N LEU A 43 16.54 2.22 -1.52
CA LEU A 43 15.72 3.03 -0.61
C LEU A 43 15.45 2.33 0.73
N ILE A 44 15.19 1.02 0.71
CA ILE A 44 14.98 0.22 1.92
C ILE A 44 16.30 -0.21 2.59
N GLY A 45 17.46 0.18 2.06
CA GLY A 45 18.78 -0.07 2.66
C GLY A 45 19.25 -1.53 2.61
N VAL A 46 18.67 -2.36 1.74
CA VAL A 46 19.07 -3.78 1.58
C VAL A 46 20.37 -3.90 0.79
N ILE A 47 20.65 -2.94 -0.09
CA ILE A 47 21.92 -2.84 -0.82
C ILE A 47 22.39 -1.40 -0.63
N SER A 48 23.28 -1.19 0.34
CA SER A 48 24.04 0.05 0.55
C SER A 48 25.16 0.18 -0.47
#